data_AF-A0A4V3I9R2-F1
#
_entry.id   AF-A0A4V3I9R2-F1
#
_cell.length_a   1.000
_cell.length_b   1.000
_cell.length_c   1.000
_cell.angle_alpha   90.00
_cell.angle_beta   90.00
_cell.angle_gamma   90.00
#
_symmetry.space_group_name_H-M   'P 1'
#
loop_
_entity.id
_entity.type
_entity.pdbx_description
1 polymer ?
#
loop_
_entity_poly.entity_id
_entity_poly.type
_entity_poly.pdbx_seq_one_letter_code
_entity_poly.pdbx_strand_id
1 'polypeptide(L)'
;MTAKTVGFAIADEDREQLDALVEHYGKGNRSEFLRVAMRRLHRDLVAERLQSLQARAREELAGRAVSREEVTALVKQTARGRE
;
A
#
# COMPACT_ATOMS: atom_id res chain seq x y z
N MET A 1 -12.57 -6.14 -22.54
CA MET A 1 -12.03 -4.86 -22.04
C MET A 1 -11.05 -4.30 -23.05
N THR A 2 -11.28 -3.09 -23.57
CA THR A 2 -10.35 -2.44 -24.50
C THR A 2 -9.21 -1.80 -23.70
N ALA A 3 -7.98 -2.23 -23.93
CA ALA A 3 -6.81 -1.57 -23.33
C ALA A 3 -6.66 -0.16 -23.94
N LYS A 4 -6.46 0.86 -23.09
CA LYS A 4 -6.08 2.20 -23.53
C LYS A 4 -4.57 2.34 -23.40
N THR A 5 -3.91 2.80 -24.45
CA THR A 5 -2.48 3.12 -24.42
C THR A 5 -2.27 4.38 -23.61
N VAL A 6 -1.35 4.32 -22.65
CA VAL A 6 -0.88 5.47 -21.86
C VAL A 6 0.59 5.68 -22.20
N GLY A 7 0.94 6.89 -22.62
CA GLY A 7 2.32 7.30 -22.87
C GLY A 7 2.91 7.95 -21.62
N PHE A 8 4.11 7.53 -21.23
CA PHE A 8 4.89 8.17 -20.17
C PHE A 8 6.09 8.90 -20.79
N ALA A 9 6.37 10.09 -20.27
CA ALA A 9 7.66 10.74 -20.50
C ALA A 9 8.67 10.17 -19.50
N ILE A 10 9.86 9.86 -19.98
CA ILE A 10 11.02 9.44 -19.18
C ILE A 10 12.21 10.31 -19.57
N ALA A 11 13.19 10.42 -18.68
CA ALA A 11 14.48 10.99 -19.05
C ALA A 11 15.22 10.04 -20.01
N ASP A 12 16.10 10.58 -20.85
CA ASP A 12 16.83 9.77 -21.83
C ASP A 12 17.75 8.76 -21.12
N GLU A 13 18.34 9.14 -19.99
CA GLU A 13 19.17 8.26 -19.16
C GLU A 13 18.41 7.06 -18.58
N ASP A 14 17.10 7.16 -18.35
CA ASP A 14 16.29 6.10 -17.78
C ASP A 14 15.89 5.03 -18.81
N ARG A 15 16.12 5.29 -20.10
CA ARG A 15 15.62 4.45 -21.19
C ARG A 15 16.20 3.04 -21.16
N GLU A 16 17.51 2.92 -20.98
CA GLU A 16 18.18 1.62 -20.94
C GLU A 16 17.71 0.80 -19.73
N GLN A 17 17.56 1.45 -18.57
CA GLN A 17 17.02 0.82 -17.37
C GLN A 17 15.58 0.36 -17.58
N LEU A 18 14.72 1.21 -18.17
CA LEU A 18 13.34 0.86 -18.46
C LEU A 18 13.25 -0.33 -19.41
N ASP A 19 14.02 -0.34 -20.50
CA ASP A 19 13.99 -1.43 -21.47
C ASP A 19 14.46 -2.75 -20.82
N ALA A 20 15.50 -2.74 -19.97
CA ALA A 20 15.93 -3.91 -19.20
C ALA A 20 14.85 -4.42 -18.22
N LEU A 21 14.16 -3.51 -17.54
CA LEU A 21 13.06 -3.85 -16.62
C LEU A 21 11.85 -4.41 -17.36
N VAL A 22 11.52 -3.85 -18.52
CA VAL A 22 10.44 -4.34 -19.40
C VAL A 22 10.76 -5.73 -19.92
N GLU A 23 12.00 -5.99 -20.31
CA GLU A 23 12.42 -7.31 -20.74
C GLU A 23 12.28 -8.32 -19.60
N HIS A 24 12.85 -8.02 -18.44
CA HIS A 24 12.88 -8.95 -17.32
C HIS A 24 11.49 -9.20 -16.69
N TYR A 25 10.76 -8.14 -16.34
CA TYR A 25 9.49 -8.24 -15.62
C TYR A 25 8.26 -8.28 -16.52
N GLY A 26 8.36 -7.69 -17.71
CA GLY A 26 7.28 -7.63 -18.71
C GLY A 26 7.43 -8.62 -19.87
N LYS A 27 8.54 -9.36 -19.95
CA LYS A 27 8.86 -10.27 -21.08
C LYS A 27 8.82 -9.52 -22.41
N GLY A 28 9.38 -8.31 -22.43
CA GLY A 28 9.39 -7.41 -23.59
C GLY A 28 8.09 -6.61 -23.78
N ASN A 29 7.03 -6.87 -23.00
CA ASN A 29 5.76 -6.16 -23.11
C ASN A 29 5.62 -5.06 -22.04
N ARG A 30 5.62 -3.79 -22.49
CA ARG A 30 5.47 -2.61 -21.63
C ARG A 30 4.16 -2.59 -20.83
N SER A 31 3.07 -3.11 -21.38
CA SER A 31 1.78 -3.18 -20.66
C SER A 31 1.83 -4.23 -19.55
N GLU A 32 2.51 -5.37 -19.76
CA GLU A 32 2.69 -6.38 -18.70
C GLU A 32 3.66 -5.90 -17.63
N PHE A 33 4.76 -5.25 -18.03
CA PHE A 33 5.66 -4.58 -17.10
C PHE A 33 4.90 -3.59 -16.20
N LEU A 34 4.08 -2.72 -16.79
CA LEU A 34 3.29 -1.74 -16.03
C LEU A 34 2.30 -2.43 -15.09
N ARG A 35 1.64 -3.53 -15.51
CA ARG A 35 0.76 -4.31 -14.62
C ARG A 35 1.52 -4.89 -13.42
N VAL A 36 2.73 -5.40 -13.63
CA VAL A 36 3.59 -5.91 -12.55
C VAL A 36 4.00 -4.78 -11.60
N ALA A 37 4.49 -3.66 -12.15
CA ALA A 37 4.91 -2.50 -11.39
C ALA A 37 3.76 -1.95 -10.53
N MET A 38 2.58 -1.75 -11.12
CA MET A 38 1.40 -1.26 -10.41
C MET A 38 1.00 -2.18 -9.25
N ARG A 39 1.02 -3.50 -9.44
CA ARG A 39 0.70 -4.45 -8.35
C ARG A 39 1.71 -4.37 -7.21
N ARG A 40 2.99 -4.18 -7.52
CA ARG A 40 4.05 -4.08 -6.50
C ARG A 40 3.92 -2.78 -5.73
N LEU A 41 3.86 -1.64 -6.43
CA LEU A 41 3.72 -0.32 -5.81
C LEU A 41 2.42 -0.20 -4.98
N HIS A 42 1.33 -0.84 -5.41
CA HIS A 42 0.11 -0.86 -4.61
C HIS A 42 0.28 -1.60 -3.27
N ARG A 43 1.04 -2.70 -3.24
CA ARG A 43 1.35 -3.41 -2.00
C ARG A 43 2.19 -2.54 -1.06
N ASP A 44 3.16 -1.84 -1.63
CA ASP A 44 4.04 -0.95 -0.87
C ASP A 44 3.22 0.20 -0.25
N LEU A 45 2.33 0.83 -1.03
CA LEU A 45 1.41 1.86 -0.53
C LEU A 45 0.51 1.36 0.62
N VAL A 46 -0.01 0.13 0.51
CA VAL A 46 -0.81 -0.48 1.57
C VAL A 46 0.03 -0.73 2.82
N ALA A 47 1.27 -1.22 2.66
CA ALA A 47 2.19 -1.46 3.76
C ALA A 47 2.54 -0.16 4.49
N GLU A 48 2.87 0.91 3.76
CA GLU A 48 3.13 2.25 4.31
C GLU A 48 1.94 2.77 5.10
N ARG A 49 0.72 2.63 4.55
CA ARG A 49 -0.50 3.02 5.26
C ARG A 49 -0.68 2.26 6.56
N LEU A 50 -0.47 0.94 6.56
CA LEU A 50 -0.60 0.12 7.77
C LEU A 50 0.47 0.49 8.81
N GLN A 51 1.71 0.73 8.39
CA GLN A 51 2.77 1.19 9.28
C GLN A 51 2.44 2.55 9.91
N SER A 52 1.93 3.49 9.11
CA SER A 52 1.48 4.81 9.59
C SER A 52 0.36 4.68 10.63
N LEU A 53 -0.63 3.82 10.40
CA LEU A 53 -1.70 3.56 11.37
C LEU A 53 -1.17 2.93 12.66
N GLN A 54 -0.23 1.99 12.57
CA GLN A 54 0.39 1.39 13.75
C GLN A 54 1.21 2.41 14.55
N ALA A 55 1.95 3.30 13.88
CA ALA A 55 2.72 4.36 14.54
C ALA A 55 1.79 5.29 15.32
N ARG A 56 0.71 5.78 14.69
CA ARG A 56 -0.31 6.62 15.35
C ARG A 56 -0.94 5.93 16.56
N ALA A 57 -1.33 4.66 16.43
CA ALA A 57 -1.91 3.91 17.54
C ALA A 57 -0.93 3.76 18.71
N ARG A 58 0.37 3.55 18.44
CA ARG A 58 1.40 3.49 19.48
C ARG A 58 1.59 4.84 20.17
N GLU A 59 1.57 5.94 19.42
CA GLU A 59 1.65 7.29 19.97
C GLU A 59 0.44 7.60 20.87
N GLU A 60 -0.79 7.34 20.39
CA GLU A 60 -2.02 7.58 21.16
C GLU A 60 -2.09 6.75 22.45
N LEU A 61 -1.58 5.52 22.41
CA LEU A 61 -1.55 4.65 23.57
C LEU A 61 -0.32 4.87 24.46
N ALA A 62 0.56 5.84 24.14
CA ALA A 62 1.84 6.06 24.81
C ALA A 62 2.67 4.76 24.96
N GLY A 63 2.63 3.90 23.94
CA GLY A 63 3.29 2.59 23.92
C GLY A 63 2.59 1.51 24.75
N ARG A 64 1.43 1.77 25.35
CA ARG A 64 0.67 0.78 26.11
C ARG A 64 0.03 -0.24 25.18
N ALA A 65 0.25 -1.53 25.46
CA ALA A 65 -0.54 -2.59 24.85
C ALA A 65 -1.87 -2.72 25.59
N VAL A 66 -2.99 -2.71 24.86
CA VAL A 66 -4.34 -2.89 25.41
C VAL A 66 -4.76 -4.34 25.16
N SER A 67 -5.18 -5.03 26.21
CA SER A 67 -5.63 -6.43 26.12
C SER A 67 -6.99 -6.54 25.44
N ARG A 68 -7.31 -7.74 24.95
CA ARG A 68 -8.63 -8.02 24.34
C ARG A 68 -9.77 -7.79 25.33
N GLU A 69 -9.55 -8.11 26.60
CA GLU A 69 -10.50 -7.95 27.69
C GLU A 69 -10.74 -6.46 27.97
N GLU A 70 -9.68 -5.65 28.01
CA GLU A 70 -9.76 -4.19 28.16
C GLU A 70 -10.54 -3.55 26.99
N VAL A 71 -10.25 -3.94 25.74
CA VAL A 71 -11.00 -3.47 24.57
C VAL A 71 -12.47 -3.85 24.67
N THR A 72 -12.77 -5.09 25.06
CA THR A 72 -14.15 -5.57 25.19
C THR A 72 -14.91 -4.82 26.28
N ALA A 73 -14.25 -4.51 27.40
CA ALA A 73 -14.84 -3.72 28.48
C ALA A 73 -15.15 -2.28 28.02
N LEU A 74 -14.22 -1.63 27.31
CA LEU A 74 -14.39 -0.28 26.76
C LEU A 74 -15.56 -0.20 25.77
N VAL A 75 -15.66 -1.18 24.86
CA VAL A 75 -16.77 -1.25 23.88
C VAL A 75 -18.11 -1.42 24.59
N LYS A 76 -18.20 -2.30 25.60
CA LYS A 76 -19.43 -2.48 26.38
C LYS A 76 -19.82 -1.21 27.15
N GLN A 77 -18.84 -0.49 27.71
CA GLN A 77 -19.08 0.75 28.45
C GLN A 77 -19.62 1.86 27.53
N THR A 78 -19.07 2.01 26.34
CA THR A 78 -19.51 3.02 25.35
C THR A 78 -20.84 2.66 24.68
N ALA A 79 -21.10 1.38 24.43
CA ALA A 79 -22.38 0.92 23.87
C ALA A 79 -23.56 1.13 24.84
N ARG A 80 -23.34 0.98 26.15
CA ARG A 80 -24.37 1.20 27.19
C ARG A 80 -24.65 2.67 27.50
N GLY A 81 -23.79 3.59 27.09
CA GLY A 81 -23.96 5.04 27.30
C GLY A 81 -24.73 5.77 26.19
N ARG A 82 -25.26 5.05 25.20
CA ARG A 82 -26.07 5.58 24.08
C ARG A 82 -27.55 5.19 24.14
N GLU A 83 -27.98 4.57 25.24
CA GLU A 83 -29.39 4.34 25.61
C GLU A 83 -29.78 5.29 26.72
#